data_AF-A0A9D8P555-F1
#
_entry.id   AF-A0A9D8P555-F1
#
_cell.length_a   1.000
_cell.length_b   1.000
_cell.length_c   1.000
_cell.angle_alpha   90.00
_cell.angle_beta   90.00
_cell.angle_gamma   90.00
#
_symmetry.space_group_name_H-M   'P 1'
#
loop_
_entity.id
_entity.type
_entity.pdbx_description
1 polymer ?
#
loop_
_entity_poly.entity_id
_entity_poly.type
_entity_poly.pdbx_seq_one_letter_code
_entity_poly.pdbx_strand_id
1 'polypeptide(L)'
;MSTWNTISVIGAKLLTPLGLLLLAGVAFVSIRRRRKLYADGAEAYKSSVENDLIEPTTLHPEIDATRCTGCTACVKACPEGEILKVINHKAVLVQPNMCVGHGECEIACPFGAIDLVFGTKRRGMDLPRITSNYETNVKGVYIAGELGGMGLIRNAVRQGRTAAMHALAKLPGNARADFDLVIVGAGTAGLAASLAATQARANYLCIEQNSVGGTIYNFPRQKIVMTQPADLPLVGTMEFPNNKVSKEELLQYWTHLRRRYSLRIKEGCKFEGFSKYGEIFQVKTSLGSLTAKKVILATGVRGTPRRLNVPGENLPKVTYNLLEPEQYQKQDIAVIGGGNAALEAAVQLAQPRLRNRVSLIVRSRQFNRANQENIDNVNALALHGQIWVIFESQVKSIHQSHIIVNHGGSPIKMNNSFVFIFAGSEVPKEFLASLGVKMDKKFGERLRKT
;
A
#
# COMPACT_ATOMS: atom_id res chain seq x y z
N MET A 1 -39.96 59.44 32.36
CA MET A 1 -39.21 58.95 31.17
C MET A 1 -37.68 59.04 31.35
N SER A 2 -37.07 58.57 32.45
CA SER A 2 -35.60 58.70 32.59
C SER A 2 -34.84 57.57 33.29
N THR A 3 -35.50 56.54 33.82
CA THR A 3 -34.81 55.44 34.54
C THR A 3 -34.57 54.17 33.71
N TRP A 4 -35.24 54.03 32.56
CA TRP A 4 -35.05 52.88 31.66
C TRP A 4 -33.88 53.04 30.69
N ASN A 5 -33.41 54.26 30.42
CA ASN A 5 -32.27 54.53 29.53
C ASN A 5 -30.90 54.34 30.20
N THR A 6 -30.81 54.37 31.53
CA THR A 6 -29.52 54.23 32.25
C THR A 6 -29.14 52.78 32.51
N ILE A 7 -30.11 51.89 32.72
CA ILE A 7 -29.86 50.45 32.95
C ILE A 7 -29.38 49.76 31.65
N SER A 8 -29.89 50.17 30.48
CA SER A 8 -29.44 49.62 29.19
C SER A 8 -28.01 50.03 28.83
N VAL A 9 -27.58 51.24 29.20
CA VAL A 9 -26.24 51.76 28.91
C VAL A 9 -25.18 51.18 29.85
N ILE A 10 -25.51 50.90 31.11
CA ILE A 10 -24.56 50.28 32.06
C ILE A 10 -24.35 48.78 31.75
N GLY A 11 -25.42 48.06 31.39
CA GLY A 11 -25.33 46.67 30.93
C GLY A 11 -24.45 46.52 29.67
N ALA A 12 -24.62 47.41 28.69
CA ALA A 12 -23.79 47.43 27.47
C ALA A 12 -22.31 47.80 27.74
N LYS A 13 -22.03 48.65 28.74
CA LYS A 13 -20.67 49.06 29.13
C LYS A 13 -19.88 48.01 29.93
N LEU A 14 -20.56 47.05 30.57
CA LEU A 14 -19.92 45.92 31.29
C LEU A 14 -19.83 44.64 30.45
N LEU A 15 -20.78 44.42 29.53
CA LEU A 15 -20.75 43.29 28.58
C LEU A 15 -19.61 43.40 27.56
N THR A 16 -19.21 44.63 27.20
CA THR A 16 -18.14 44.91 26.23
C THR A 16 -16.73 44.53 26.73
N PRO A 17 -16.27 44.89 27.95
CA PRO A 17 -14.97 44.48 28.46
C PRO A 17 -14.91 42.98 28.79
N LEU A 18 -16.01 42.38 29.29
CA LEU A 18 -16.06 40.93 29.51
C LEU A 18 -15.99 40.15 28.20
N GLY A 19 -16.68 40.63 27.15
CA GLY A 19 -16.61 40.06 25.81
C GLY A 19 -15.21 40.20 25.20
N LEU A 20 -14.56 41.35 25.37
CA LEU A 20 -13.16 41.56 24.93
C LEU A 20 -12.18 40.66 25.67
N LEU A 21 -12.33 40.48 26.99
CA LEU A 21 -11.52 39.55 27.79
C LEU A 21 -11.73 38.10 27.35
N LEU A 22 -12.97 37.70 27.06
CA LEU A 22 -13.28 36.37 26.52
C LEU A 22 -12.62 36.16 25.16
N LEU A 23 -12.75 37.12 24.24
CA LEU A 23 -12.12 37.08 22.92
C LEU A 23 -10.58 37.05 23.01
N ALA A 24 -9.99 37.85 23.89
CA ALA A 24 -8.56 37.85 24.16
C ALA A 24 -8.09 36.51 24.76
N GLY A 25 -8.87 35.92 25.68
CA GLY A 25 -8.61 34.60 26.24
C GLY A 25 -8.65 33.50 25.18
N VAL A 26 -9.69 33.48 24.33
CA VAL A 26 -9.81 32.54 23.22
C VAL A 26 -8.67 32.73 22.21
N ALA A 27 -8.33 33.97 21.87
CA ALA A 27 -7.21 34.29 20.99
C ALA A 27 -5.88 33.81 21.58
N PHE A 28 -5.64 34.06 22.87
CA PHE A 28 -4.44 33.62 23.58
C PHE A 28 -4.30 32.09 23.57
N VAL A 29 -5.37 31.36 23.92
CA VAL A 29 -5.38 29.89 23.88
C VAL A 29 -5.16 29.38 22.45
N SER A 30 -5.79 30.00 21.45
CA SER A 30 -5.63 29.65 20.04
C SER A 30 -4.19 29.87 19.56
N ILE A 31 -3.58 31.02 19.90
CA ILE A 31 -2.18 31.33 19.57
C ILE A 31 -1.24 30.33 20.25
N ARG A 32 -1.44 30.04 21.55
CA ARG A 32 -0.61 29.09 22.29
C ARG A 32 -0.71 27.68 21.70
N ARG A 33 -1.92 27.21 21.36
CA ARG A 33 -2.14 25.92 20.69
C ARG A 33 -1.46 25.87 19.32
N ARG A 34 -1.57 26.94 18.51
CA ARG A 34 -0.89 27.03 17.20
C ARG A 34 0.62 27.00 17.34
N ARG A 35 1.19 27.77 18.28
CA ARG A 35 2.64 27.75 18.56
C ARG A 35 3.12 26.36 18.94
N LYS A 36 2.40 25.67 19.82
CA LYS A 36 2.72 24.28 20.18
C LYS A 36 2.69 23.37 18.95
N LEU A 37 1.60 23.42 18.17
CA LEU A 37 1.45 22.60 16.97
C LEU A 37 2.58 22.83 15.94
N TYR A 38 3.05 24.07 15.79
CA TYR A 38 4.17 24.41 14.91
C TYR A 38 5.51 23.93 15.46
N ALA A 39 5.73 24.05 16.77
CA ALA A 39 6.92 23.52 17.43
C ALA A 39 6.99 21.99 17.31
N ASP A 40 5.88 21.29 17.59
CA ASP A 40 5.78 19.84 17.46
C ASP A 40 6.07 19.40 16.01
N GLY A 41 5.54 20.14 15.01
CA GLY A 41 5.81 19.89 13.60
C GLY A 41 7.27 20.13 13.20
N ALA A 42 7.88 21.21 13.69
CA ALA A 42 9.27 21.54 13.43
C ALA A 42 10.22 20.49 14.01
N GLU A 43 9.93 20.00 15.22
CA GLU A 43 10.72 18.96 15.87
C GLU A 43 10.61 17.62 15.12
N ALA A 44 9.40 17.21 14.73
CA ALA A 44 9.18 16.00 13.94
C ALA A 44 9.90 16.07 12.57
N TYR A 45 9.89 17.25 11.93
CA TYR A 45 10.61 17.44 10.67
C TYR A 45 12.13 17.38 10.88
N LYS A 46 12.66 18.08 11.89
CA LYS A 46 14.09 18.09 12.23
C LYS A 46 14.59 16.68 12.53
N SER A 47 13.87 15.93 13.37
CA SER A 47 14.18 14.53 13.67
C SER A 47 14.23 13.69 12.39
N SER A 48 13.30 13.86 11.47
CA SER A 48 13.28 13.10 10.21
C SER A 48 14.43 13.48 9.27
N VAL A 49 14.87 14.74 9.26
CA VAL A 49 16.06 15.19 8.52
C VAL A 49 17.33 14.55 9.10
N GLU A 50 17.51 14.62 10.42
CA GLU A 50 18.66 14.01 11.13
C GLU A 50 18.72 12.49 10.94
N ASN A 51 17.57 11.87 10.69
CA ASN A 51 17.43 10.44 10.49
C ASN A 51 17.38 9.98 9.01
N ASP A 52 17.50 10.91 8.05
CA ASP A 52 17.38 10.64 6.61
C ASP A 52 16.07 9.92 6.23
N LEU A 53 14.96 10.35 6.85
CA LEU A 53 13.61 9.82 6.67
C LEU A 53 12.71 10.73 5.81
N ILE A 54 13.28 11.78 5.22
CA ILE A 54 12.54 12.77 4.45
C ILE A 54 12.23 12.35 3.01
N GLU A 55 12.74 11.21 2.55
CA GLU A 55 12.46 10.73 1.20
C GLU A 55 11.35 9.66 1.17
N PRO A 56 10.16 9.96 0.62
CA PRO A 56 9.08 9.00 0.45
C PRO A 56 9.47 7.87 -0.51
N THR A 57 8.87 6.71 -0.29
CA THR A 57 9.21 5.49 -1.04
C THR A 57 8.14 5.02 -2.02
N THR A 58 6.96 5.63 -1.92
CA THR A 58 5.70 5.30 -2.58
C THR A 58 5.10 6.58 -3.17
N LEU A 59 3.90 6.46 -3.75
CA LEU A 59 3.04 7.60 -4.03
C LEU A 59 2.85 8.45 -2.76
N HIS A 60 3.01 9.77 -2.86
CA HIS A 60 2.94 10.67 -1.71
C HIS A 60 2.40 12.05 -2.12
N PRO A 61 1.93 12.89 -1.18
CA PRO A 61 1.44 14.22 -1.50
C PRO A 61 2.59 15.22 -1.71
N GLU A 62 2.50 16.01 -2.77
CA GLU A 62 3.25 17.27 -2.94
C GLU A 62 2.32 18.43 -2.57
N ILE A 63 2.82 19.37 -1.75
CA ILE A 63 2.02 20.45 -1.17
C ILE A 63 2.42 21.77 -1.83
N ASP A 64 1.46 22.42 -2.46
CA ASP A 64 1.61 23.76 -3.01
C ASP A 64 1.49 24.81 -1.89
N ALA A 65 2.63 25.37 -1.50
CA ALA A 65 2.70 26.36 -0.43
C ALA A 65 1.94 27.66 -0.76
N THR A 66 1.71 27.99 -2.04
CA THR A 66 0.98 29.21 -2.42
C THR A 66 -0.52 29.08 -2.15
N ARG A 67 -1.07 27.88 -2.36
CA ARG A 67 -2.50 27.56 -2.13
C ARG A 67 -2.77 27.06 -0.71
N CYS A 68 -1.76 26.51 -0.03
CA CYS A 68 -1.93 25.97 1.32
C CYS A 68 -2.19 27.08 2.35
N THR A 69 -3.29 26.98 3.09
CA THR A 69 -3.66 27.91 4.17
C THR A 69 -3.29 27.41 5.57
N GLY A 70 -2.79 26.17 5.69
CA GLY A 70 -2.45 25.57 6.99
C GLY A 70 -3.65 25.19 7.85
N CYS A 71 -4.83 24.98 7.25
CA CYS A 71 -6.08 24.67 7.96
C CYS A 71 -6.13 23.32 8.69
N THR A 72 -5.09 22.48 8.58
CA THR A 72 -4.94 21.15 9.21
C THR A 72 -5.88 20.03 8.75
N ALA A 73 -6.74 20.27 7.75
CA ALA A 73 -7.66 19.24 7.25
C ALA A 73 -6.92 17.97 6.79
N CYS A 74 -5.86 18.12 6.01
CA CYS A 74 -5.02 17.02 5.54
C CYS A 74 -4.30 16.27 6.66
N VAL A 75 -3.93 16.96 7.74
CA VAL A 75 -3.27 16.37 8.92
C VAL A 75 -4.26 15.45 9.64
N LYS A 76 -5.48 15.92 9.87
CA LYS A 76 -6.54 15.15 10.55
C LYS A 76 -7.04 13.97 9.72
N ALA A 77 -7.00 14.10 8.40
CA ALA A 77 -7.46 13.06 7.48
C ALA A 77 -6.47 11.90 7.29
N CYS A 78 -5.22 12.02 7.75
CA CYS A 78 -4.23 10.97 7.56
C CYS A 78 -4.42 9.85 8.61
N PRO A 79 -4.78 8.61 8.19
CA PRO A 79 -4.95 7.48 9.10
C PRO A 79 -3.60 6.90 9.58
N GLU A 80 -2.50 7.18 8.88
CA GLU A 80 -1.16 6.68 9.23
C GLU A 80 -0.48 7.51 10.34
N GLY A 81 -1.17 8.51 10.87
CA GLY A 81 -0.68 9.36 11.96
C GLY A 81 0.18 10.53 11.47
N GLU A 82 1.40 10.61 11.98
CA GLU A 82 2.24 11.82 12.00
C GLU A 82 2.97 12.08 10.67
N ILE A 83 2.34 11.79 9.52
CA ILE A 83 2.94 11.99 8.20
C ILE A 83 3.01 13.48 7.83
N LEU A 84 1.96 14.22 8.17
CA LEU A 84 1.75 15.62 7.85
C LEU A 84 1.62 16.44 9.13
N LYS A 85 2.32 17.58 9.20
CA LYS A 85 2.14 18.60 10.24
C LYS A 85 1.98 19.97 9.59
N VAL A 86 1.73 20.99 10.40
CA VAL A 86 1.76 22.38 9.94
C VAL A 86 2.97 23.07 10.57
N ILE A 87 3.79 23.69 9.75
CA ILE A 87 4.95 24.50 10.14
C ILE A 87 4.78 25.85 9.44
N ASN A 88 4.87 26.96 10.17
CA ASN A 88 4.75 28.31 9.62
C ASN A 88 3.52 28.49 8.70
N HIS A 89 2.34 28.05 9.16
CA HIS A 89 1.07 28.11 8.41
C HIS A 89 1.00 27.26 7.14
N LYS A 90 1.96 26.36 6.88
CA LYS A 90 1.94 25.47 5.72
C LYS A 90 1.96 24.02 6.16
N ALA A 91 1.18 23.19 5.48
CA ALA A 91 1.28 21.75 5.68
C ALA A 91 2.65 21.29 5.14
N VAL A 92 3.32 20.42 5.89
CA VAL A 92 4.64 19.88 5.57
C VAL A 92 4.61 18.39 5.85
N LEU A 93 5.22 17.61 4.95
CA LEU A 93 5.51 16.20 5.17
C LEU A 93 6.65 16.09 6.18
N VAL A 94 6.35 15.61 7.38
CA VAL A 94 7.35 15.42 8.44
C VAL A 94 7.87 14.00 8.48
N GLN A 95 7.08 12.99 8.11
CA GLN A 95 7.49 11.59 8.02
C GLN A 95 7.07 10.97 6.67
N PRO A 96 7.56 11.49 5.54
CA PRO A 96 7.11 11.05 4.22
C PRO A 96 7.47 9.60 3.88
N ASN A 97 8.56 9.07 4.45
CA ASN A 97 8.94 7.65 4.35
C ASN A 97 7.84 6.69 4.83
N MET A 98 6.98 7.15 5.73
CA MET A 98 5.87 6.40 6.32
C MET A 98 4.57 6.54 5.54
N CYS A 99 4.52 7.42 4.53
CA CYS A 99 3.33 7.58 3.70
C CYS A 99 3.07 6.31 2.88
N VAL A 100 1.84 5.81 2.90
CA VAL A 100 1.39 4.68 2.08
C VAL A 100 0.67 5.11 0.80
N GLY A 101 0.53 6.42 0.57
CA GLY A 101 -0.05 6.97 -0.67
C GLY A 101 -1.56 6.80 -0.81
N HIS A 102 -2.31 6.85 0.30
CA HIS A 102 -3.77 6.68 0.29
C HIS A 102 -4.57 7.87 -0.23
N GLY A 103 -3.99 9.07 -0.25
CA GLY A 103 -4.62 10.24 -0.88
C GLY A 103 -5.72 10.93 -0.08
N GLU A 104 -6.01 10.50 1.16
CA GLU A 104 -7.01 11.21 2.00
C GLU A 104 -6.63 12.67 2.25
N CYS A 105 -5.33 12.96 2.31
CA CYS A 105 -4.84 14.33 2.42
C CYS A 105 -5.20 15.20 1.20
N GLU A 106 -5.18 14.63 -0.01
CA GLU A 106 -5.61 15.31 -1.24
C GLU A 106 -7.12 15.55 -1.21
N ILE A 107 -7.91 14.51 -0.91
CA ILE A 107 -9.38 14.59 -0.85
C ILE A 107 -9.84 15.59 0.21
N ALA A 108 -9.22 15.58 1.38
CA ALA A 108 -9.59 16.45 2.49
C ALA A 108 -9.13 17.91 2.31
N CYS A 109 -8.35 18.24 1.27
CA CYS A 109 -7.84 19.59 1.08
C CYS A 109 -8.89 20.50 0.42
N PRO A 110 -9.52 21.45 1.15
CA PRO A 110 -10.57 22.30 0.55
C PRO A 110 -10.01 23.37 -0.40
N PHE A 111 -8.69 23.56 -0.42
CA PHE A 111 -8.00 24.54 -1.26
C PHE A 111 -7.32 23.91 -2.49
N GLY A 112 -7.46 22.60 -2.67
CA GLY A 112 -6.81 21.86 -3.75
C GLY A 112 -5.28 21.96 -3.74
N ALA A 113 -4.67 22.27 -2.59
CA ALA A 113 -3.24 22.56 -2.44
C ALA A 113 -2.35 21.30 -2.41
N ILE A 114 -2.94 20.11 -2.57
CA ILE A 114 -2.24 18.83 -2.49
C ILE A 114 -2.47 18.09 -3.80
N ASP A 115 -1.40 17.60 -4.39
CA ASP A 115 -1.45 16.67 -5.52
C ASP A 115 -0.63 15.42 -5.15
N LEU A 116 -1.11 14.23 -5.50
CA LEU A 116 -0.31 13.01 -5.34
C LEU A 116 0.71 12.86 -6.47
N VAL A 117 1.94 12.48 -6.15
CA VAL A 117 3.05 12.35 -7.12
C VAL A 117 3.78 11.01 -7.02
N PHE A 118 4.32 10.55 -8.15
CA PHE A 118 5.12 9.33 -8.24
C PHE A 118 6.63 9.63 -8.17
N GLY A 119 7.30 9.08 -7.16
CA GLY A 119 8.74 9.33 -6.95
C GLY A 119 9.01 10.76 -6.51
N THR A 120 10.27 11.07 -6.22
CA THR A 120 10.73 12.41 -5.84
C THR A 120 11.64 12.98 -6.93
N LYS A 121 12.07 14.24 -6.76
CA LYS A 121 13.10 14.85 -7.62
C LYS A 121 14.43 14.08 -7.60
N ARG A 122 14.75 13.35 -6.52
CA ARG A 122 16.00 12.60 -6.35
C ARG A 122 15.83 11.11 -6.62
N ARG A 123 14.68 10.54 -6.28
CA ARG A 123 14.37 9.13 -6.39
C ARG A 123 13.26 8.87 -7.39
N GLY A 124 13.65 8.30 -8.52
CA GLY A 124 12.70 7.87 -9.54
C GLY A 124 11.94 6.59 -9.14
N MET A 125 10.70 6.46 -9.61
CA MET A 125 9.88 5.26 -9.50
C MET A 125 9.63 4.67 -10.90
N ASP A 126 9.97 3.41 -11.10
CA ASP A 126 9.71 2.72 -12.36
C ASP A 126 8.27 2.22 -12.42
N LEU A 127 7.52 2.70 -13.41
CA LEU A 127 6.13 2.35 -13.63
C LEU A 127 5.89 2.02 -15.10
N PRO A 128 4.93 1.13 -15.40
CA PRO A 128 4.56 0.88 -16.78
C PRO A 128 3.94 2.13 -17.40
N ARG A 129 4.27 2.39 -18.68
CA ARG A 129 3.66 3.48 -19.44
C ARG A 129 2.20 3.15 -19.74
N ILE A 130 1.30 3.86 -19.07
CA ILE A 130 -0.15 3.68 -19.19
C ILE A 130 -0.87 5.00 -19.44
N THR A 131 -2.02 4.92 -20.09
CA THR A 131 -2.97 6.02 -20.27
C THR A 131 -3.84 6.22 -19.01
N SER A 132 -4.68 7.26 -18.99
CA SER A 132 -5.67 7.48 -17.92
C SER A 132 -6.69 6.35 -17.80
N ASN A 133 -6.91 5.59 -18.87
CA ASN A 133 -7.78 4.41 -18.90
C ASN A 133 -7.00 3.11 -18.67
N TYR A 134 -5.74 3.22 -18.21
CA TYR A 134 -4.88 2.09 -17.85
C TYR A 134 -4.42 1.20 -19.03
N GLU A 135 -4.65 1.64 -20.28
CA GLU A 135 -4.11 0.98 -21.47
C GLU A 135 -2.61 1.25 -21.59
N THR A 136 -1.82 0.22 -21.88
CA THR A 136 -0.37 0.31 -22.09
C THR A 136 -0.04 0.83 -23.49
N ASN A 137 1.25 0.97 -23.81
CA ASN A 137 1.70 1.20 -25.18
C ASN A 137 1.42 0.01 -26.13
N VAL A 138 1.13 -1.18 -25.61
CA VAL A 138 0.69 -2.32 -26.40
C VAL A 138 -0.82 -2.23 -26.53
N LYS A 139 -1.31 -1.69 -27.66
CA LYS A 139 -2.74 -1.47 -27.92
C LYS A 139 -3.54 -2.75 -27.68
N GLY A 140 -4.53 -2.66 -26.78
CA GLY A 140 -5.37 -3.78 -26.33
C GLY A 140 -4.92 -4.46 -25.03
N VAL A 141 -3.78 -4.06 -24.46
CA VAL A 141 -3.25 -4.56 -23.18
C VAL A 141 -3.34 -3.47 -22.12
N TYR A 142 -3.84 -3.82 -20.96
CA TYR A 142 -4.11 -2.92 -19.84
C TYR A 142 -3.37 -3.40 -18.59
N ILE A 143 -3.07 -2.48 -17.67
CA ILE A 143 -2.46 -2.81 -16.36
C ILE A 143 -3.31 -2.23 -15.23
N ALA A 144 -3.66 -3.05 -14.24
CA ALA A 144 -4.45 -2.61 -13.09
C ALA A 144 -3.90 -3.15 -11.76
N GLY A 145 -4.22 -2.43 -10.68
CA GLY A 145 -3.78 -2.75 -9.33
C GLY A 145 -2.38 -2.20 -9.01
N GLU A 146 -1.67 -2.92 -8.14
CA GLU A 146 -0.38 -2.48 -7.60
C GLU A 146 0.71 -2.28 -8.68
N LEU A 147 0.61 -2.98 -9.82
CA LEU A 147 1.49 -2.78 -10.98
C LEU A 147 1.49 -1.34 -11.50
N GLY A 148 0.37 -0.61 -11.35
CA GLY A 148 0.25 0.79 -11.75
C GLY A 148 0.81 1.78 -10.72
N GLY A 149 1.49 1.30 -9.66
CA GLY A 149 2.08 2.14 -8.62
C GLY A 149 1.14 2.54 -7.48
N MET A 150 -0.06 1.94 -7.40
CA MET A 150 -1.08 2.25 -6.39
C MET A 150 -1.55 0.97 -5.68
N GLY A 151 -0.90 0.63 -4.56
CA GLY A 151 -1.08 -0.66 -3.86
C GLY A 151 -2.28 -0.79 -2.92
N LEU A 152 -3.31 0.07 -3.03
CA LEU A 152 -4.47 0.04 -2.14
C LEU A 152 -5.66 -0.67 -2.77
N ILE A 153 -6.46 -1.35 -1.94
CA ILE A 153 -7.65 -2.11 -2.36
C ILE A 153 -8.62 -1.21 -3.15
N ARG A 154 -8.97 -0.02 -2.62
CA ARG A 154 -9.84 0.94 -3.31
C ARG A 154 -9.32 1.34 -4.69
N ASN A 155 -8.01 1.61 -4.79
CA ASN A 155 -7.38 1.95 -6.06
C ASN A 155 -7.38 0.77 -7.03
N ALA A 156 -7.06 -0.44 -6.54
CA ALA A 156 -7.10 -1.66 -7.32
C ALA A 156 -8.51 -1.93 -7.89
N VAL A 157 -9.56 -1.77 -7.06
CA VAL A 157 -10.96 -1.88 -7.50
C VAL A 157 -11.26 -0.89 -8.62
N ARG A 158 -10.97 0.41 -8.39
CA ARG A 158 -11.23 1.48 -9.37
C ARG A 158 -10.51 1.21 -10.69
N GLN A 159 -9.22 0.88 -10.64
CA GLN A 159 -8.42 0.60 -11.83
C GLN A 159 -8.94 -0.62 -12.60
N GLY A 160 -9.24 -1.72 -11.91
CA GLY A 160 -9.77 -2.93 -12.53
C GLY A 160 -11.08 -2.66 -13.25
N ARG A 161 -12.01 -1.92 -12.62
CA ARG A 161 -13.27 -1.49 -13.22
C ARG A 161 -13.04 -0.63 -14.46
N THR A 162 -12.28 0.45 -14.36
CA THR A 162 -12.06 1.39 -15.47
C THR A 162 -11.36 0.72 -16.65
N ALA A 163 -10.32 -0.09 -16.39
CA ALA A 163 -9.60 -0.83 -17.42
C ALA A 163 -10.53 -1.79 -18.18
N ALA A 164 -11.35 -2.57 -17.46
CA ALA A 164 -12.31 -3.48 -18.07
C ALA A 164 -13.36 -2.75 -18.91
N MET A 165 -13.97 -1.69 -18.37
CA MET A 165 -14.97 -0.92 -19.11
C MET A 165 -14.40 -0.32 -20.40
N HIS A 166 -13.20 0.26 -20.35
CA HIS A 166 -12.56 0.83 -21.54
C HIS A 166 -12.13 -0.24 -22.55
N ALA A 167 -11.59 -1.38 -22.08
CA ALA A 167 -11.20 -2.49 -22.94
C ALA A 167 -12.41 -3.03 -23.74
N LEU A 168 -13.54 -3.22 -23.06
CA LEU A 168 -14.77 -3.77 -23.64
C LEU A 168 -15.48 -2.77 -24.57
N ALA A 169 -15.39 -1.47 -24.29
CA ALA A 169 -15.91 -0.44 -25.19
C ALA A 169 -15.13 -0.35 -26.53
N LYS A 170 -13.91 -0.89 -26.59
CA LYS A 170 -13.01 -0.82 -27.76
C LYS A 170 -12.65 -2.20 -28.32
N LEU A 171 -13.61 -3.13 -28.31
CA LEU A 171 -13.42 -4.45 -28.93
C LEU A 171 -13.35 -4.31 -30.46
N PRO A 172 -12.43 -5.06 -31.12
CA PRO A 172 -12.43 -5.16 -32.58
C PRO A 172 -13.68 -5.93 -33.04
N GLY A 173 -14.47 -5.33 -33.92
CA GLY A 173 -15.78 -5.87 -34.34
C GLY A 173 -15.70 -7.20 -35.13
N ASN A 174 -14.66 -7.38 -35.95
CA ASN A 174 -14.59 -8.52 -36.90
C ASN A 174 -13.65 -9.66 -36.44
N ALA A 175 -12.91 -9.48 -35.34
CA ALA A 175 -11.92 -10.47 -34.94
C ALA A 175 -12.57 -11.60 -34.13
N ARG A 176 -12.30 -12.87 -34.52
CA ARG A 176 -12.74 -14.05 -33.76
C ARG A 176 -11.67 -14.44 -32.74
N ALA A 177 -12.09 -14.67 -31.51
CA ALA A 177 -11.26 -15.16 -30.40
C ALA A 177 -12.15 -15.92 -29.40
N ASP A 178 -11.53 -16.76 -28.57
CA ASP A 178 -12.23 -17.53 -27.52
C ASP A 178 -12.87 -16.60 -26.48
N PHE A 179 -12.26 -15.44 -26.25
CA PHE A 179 -12.71 -14.43 -25.29
C PHE A 179 -12.64 -13.00 -25.84
N ASP A 180 -13.56 -12.15 -25.44
CA ASP A 180 -13.46 -10.70 -25.61
C ASP A 180 -12.36 -10.12 -24.71
N LEU A 181 -12.23 -10.66 -23.50
CA LEU A 181 -11.30 -10.16 -22.49
C LEU A 181 -10.71 -11.30 -21.66
N VAL A 182 -9.38 -11.30 -21.53
CA VAL A 182 -8.69 -12.14 -20.54
C VAL A 182 -8.13 -11.26 -19.45
N ILE A 183 -8.39 -11.65 -18.20
CA ILE A 183 -7.94 -10.94 -17.01
C ILE A 183 -6.90 -11.84 -16.31
N VAL A 184 -5.72 -11.30 -16.05
CA VAL A 184 -4.60 -12.04 -15.47
C VAL A 184 -4.42 -11.63 -14.01
N GLY A 185 -4.71 -12.55 -13.10
CA GLY A 185 -4.64 -12.39 -11.64
C GLY A 185 -6.01 -12.14 -11.03
N ALA A 186 -6.43 -12.98 -10.07
CA ALA A 186 -7.69 -12.86 -9.33
C ALA A 186 -7.49 -12.20 -7.95
N GLY A 187 -6.60 -11.21 -7.88
CA GLY A 187 -6.55 -10.25 -6.78
C GLY A 187 -7.68 -9.20 -6.90
N THR A 188 -7.68 -8.21 -6.01
CA THR A 188 -8.71 -7.16 -5.94
C THR A 188 -9.00 -6.50 -7.30
N ALA A 189 -7.96 -6.12 -8.06
CA ALA A 189 -8.14 -5.48 -9.36
C ALA A 189 -8.77 -6.41 -10.40
N GLY A 190 -8.33 -7.67 -10.47
CA GLY A 190 -8.87 -8.64 -11.40
C GLY A 190 -10.29 -9.08 -11.05
N LEU A 191 -10.63 -9.15 -9.75
CA LEU A 191 -12.00 -9.41 -9.30
C LEU A 191 -12.94 -8.25 -9.66
N ALA A 192 -12.51 -7.00 -9.47
CA ALA A 192 -13.27 -5.84 -9.91
C ALA A 192 -13.42 -5.77 -11.44
N ALA A 193 -12.35 -6.08 -12.19
CA ALA A 193 -12.41 -6.20 -13.65
C ALA A 193 -13.37 -7.31 -14.10
N SER A 194 -13.39 -8.44 -13.39
CA SER A 194 -14.31 -9.56 -13.66
C SER A 194 -15.76 -9.17 -13.43
N LEU A 195 -16.06 -8.46 -12.33
CA LEU A 195 -17.40 -7.91 -12.06
C LEU A 195 -17.84 -6.94 -13.18
N ALA A 196 -16.95 -6.06 -13.63
CA ALA A 196 -17.23 -5.15 -14.74
C ALA A 196 -17.49 -5.89 -16.06
N ALA A 197 -16.72 -6.94 -16.35
CA ALA A 197 -16.91 -7.77 -17.53
C ALA A 197 -18.24 -8.54 -17.49
N THR A 198 -18.61 -9.07 -16.32
CA THR A 198 -19.93 -9.68 -16.09
C THR A 198 -21.06 -8.68 -16.28
N GLN A 199 -20.91 -7.45 -15.76
CA GLN A 199 -21.91 -6.40 -15.93
C GLN A 199 -22.14 -6.05 -17.41
N ALA A 200 -21.06 -6.02 -18.18
CA ALA A 200 -21.08 -5.78 -19.62
C ALA A 200 -21.53 -7.01 -20.44
N ARG A 201 -21.84 -8.14 -19.79
CA ARG A 201 -22.18 -9.42 -20.44
C ARG A 201 -21.12 -9.88 -21.45
N ALA A 202 -19.85 -9.56 -21.20
CA ALA A 202 -18.75 -9.91 -22.08
C ALA A 202 -18.36 -11.38 -21.95
N ASN A 203 -17.86 -11.99 -23.02
CA ASN A 203 -17.27 -13.31 -22.95
C ASN A 203 -15.83 -13.19 -22.41
N TYR A 204 -15.63 -13.39 -21.12
CA TYR A 204 -14.32 -13.21 -20.48
C TYR A 204 -13.85 -14.44 -19.69
N LEU A 205 -12.55 -14.49 -19.42
CA LEU A 205 -11.94 -15.42 -18.46
C LEU A 205 -10.91 -14.69 -17.59
N CYS A 206 -11.05 -14.83 -16.27
CA CYS A 206 -10.00 -14.47 -15.32
C CYS A 206 -9.15 -15.70 -15.01
N ILE A 207 -7.83 -15.61 -15.14
CA ILE A 207 -6.89 -16.68 -14.78
C ILE A 207 -6.09 -16.28 -13.54
N GLU A 208 -5.86 -17.22 -12.64
CA GLU A 208 -5.10 -17.03 -11.40
C GLU A 208 -4.16 -18.21 -11.20
N GLN A 209 -2.89 -17.92 -10.91
CA GLN A 209 -1.86 -18.95 -10.75
C GLN A 209 -2.08 -19.79 -9.49
N ASN A 210 -2.58 -19.17 -8.42
CA ASN A 210 -2.81 -19.80 -7.13
C ASN A 210 -4.31 -19.83 -6.85
N SER A 211 -4.73 -19.15 -5.78
CA SER A 211 -6.10 -19.03 -5.32
C SER A 211 -6.59 -17.59 -5.40
N VAL A 212 -7.90 -17.42 -5.47
CA VAL A 212 -8.57 -16.12 -5.44
C VAL A 212 -8.14 -15.29 -4.23
N GLY A 213 -8.00 -13.98 -4.42
CA GLY A 213 -7.62 -13.00 -3.40
C GLY A 213 -6.19 -12.47 -3.58
N GLY A 214 -5.35 -13.16 -4.36
CA GLY A 214 -4.00 -12.70 -4.72
C GLY A 214 -3.16 -12.34 -3.50
N THR A 215 -2.75 -11.07 -3.38
CA THR A 215 -1.97 -10.57 -2.23
C THR A 215 -2.66 -10.84 -0.88
N ILE A 216 -3.98 -10.69 -0.80
CA ILE A 216 -4.73 -10.86 0.45
C ILE A 216 -4.65 -12.32 0.92
N TYR A 217 -4.70 -13.28 0.00
CA TYR A 217 -4.56 -14.70 0.31
C TYR A 217 -3.22 -15.01 1.00
N ASN A 218 -2.16 -14.29 0.64
CA ASN A 218 -0.81 -14.49 1.15
C ASN A 218 -0.52 -13.76 2.46
N PHE A 219 -1.48 -13.04 3.03
CA PHE A 219 -1.33 -12.45 4.35
C PHE A 219 -1.30 -13.53 5.44
N PRO A 220 -0.67 -13.26 6.60
CA PRO A 220 -0.79 -14.12 7.76
C PRO A 220 -2.25 -14.29 8.21
N ARG A 221 -2.56 -15.44 8.78
CA ARG A 221 -3.85 -15.75 9.40
C ARG A 221 -4.23 -14.67 10.42
N GLN A 222 -5.52 -14.29 10.44
CA GLN A 222 -6.07 -13.23 11.30
C GLN A 222 -5.47 -11.83 11.11
N LYS A 223 -4.72 -11.58 10.02
CA LYS A 223 -4.24 -10.23 9.72
C LYS A 223 -5.42 -9.27 9.53
N ILE A 224 -5.39 -8.14 10.22
CA ILE A 224 -6.28 -7.01 9.95
C ILE A 224 -5.79 -6.25 8.72
N VAL A 225 -6.68 -6.04 7.78
CA VAL A 225 -6.48 -5.32 6.52
C VAL A 225 -7.21 -3.99 6.61
N MET A 226 -6.50 -2.90 6.34
CA MET A 226 -7.10 -1.58 6.18
C MET A 226 -7.64 -1.46 4.76
N THR A 227 -8.92 -1.11 4.62
CA THR A 227 -9.54 -0.86 3.32
C THR A 227 -10.57 0.25 3.42
N GLN A 228 -10.53 1.15 2.45
CA GLN A 228 -11.51 2.22 2.31
C GLN A 228 -12.73 1.78 1.50
N PRO A 229 -13.85 2.52 1.58
CA PRO A 229 -15.00 2.29 0.71
C PRO A 229 -14.61 2.30 -0.76
N ALA A 230 -15.10 1.32 -1.52
CA ALA A 230 -14.81 1.19 -2.94
C ALA A 230 -16.03 0.72 -3.72
N ASP A 231 -16.34 1.39 -4.82
CA ASP A 231 -17.51 1.05 -5.64
C ASP A 231 -17.23 -0.12 -6.56
N LEU A 232 -17.92 -1.22 -6.31
CA LEU A 232 -17.83 -2.45 -7.09
C LEU A 232 -18.94 -2.50 -8.15
N PRO A 233 -18.60 -2.90 -9.40
CA PRO A 233 -19.60 -3.22 -10.41
C PRO A 233 -20.57 -4.30 -9.90
N LEU A 234 -21.86 -4.20 -10.22
CA LEU A 234 -22.96 -5.10 -9.81
C LEU A 234 -23.31 -5.17 -8.32
N VAL A 235 -22.47 -4.63 -7.43
CA VAL A 235 -22.62 -4.77 -5.97
C VAL A 235 -22.99 -3.45 -5.31
N GLY A 236 -22.39 -2.34 -5.75
CA GLY A 236 -22.43 -1.06 -5.04
C GLY A 236 -21.17 -0.85 -4.19
N THR A 237 -21.27 -0.01 -3.17
CA THR A 237 -20.11 0.35 -2.33
C THR A 237 -19.74 -0.80 -1.40
N MET A 238 -18.51 -1.31 -1.52
CA MET A 238 -17.89 -2.21 -0.56
C MET A 238 -17.30 -1.37 0.58
N GLU A 239 -17.80 -1.55 1.79
CA GLU A 239 -17.35 -0.86 2.98
C GLU A 239 -17.31 -1.81 4.19
N PHE A 240 -16.43 -1.51 5.14
CA PHE A 240 -16.26 -2.29 6.36
C PHE A 240 -16.19 -1.35 7.58
N PRO A 241 -16.65 -1.78 8.76
CA PRO A 241 -16.60 -0.98 9.97
C PRO A 241 -15.20 -0.44 10.25
N ASN A 242 -15.09 0.86 10.51
CA ASN A 242 -13.83 1.55 10.80
C ASN A 242 -12.73 1.36 9.73
N ASN A 243 -13.10 1.07 8.48
CA ASN A 243 -12.16 0.77 7.38
C ASN A 243 -11.22 -0.41 7.68
N LYS A 244 -11.66 -1.36 8.53
CA LYS A 244 -10.89 -2.53 8.95
C LYS A 244 -11.67 -3.81 8.66
N VAL A 245 -10.96 -4.83 8.18
CA VAL A 245 -11.52 -6.17 7.92
C VAL A 245 -10.44 -7.22 8.13
N SER A 246 -10.78 -8.39 8.67
CA SER A 246 -9.81 -9.48 8.71
C SER A 246 -9.52 -10.03 7.31
N LYS A 247 -8.35 -10.64 7.13
CA LYS A 247 -8.00 -11.38 5.91
C LYS A 247 -9.11 -12.36 5.53
N GLU A 248 -9.59 -13.15 6.50
CA GLU A 248 -10.56 -14.21 6.28
C GLU A 248 -11.92 -13.65 5.85
N GLU A 249 -12.43 -12.62 6.54
CA GLU A 249 -13.69 -11.95 6.17
C GLU A 249 -13.61 -11.35 4.76
N LEU A 250 -12.49 -10.71 4.42
CA LEU A 250 -12.29 -10.13 3.10
C LEU A 250 -12.24 -11.20 2.00
N LEU A 251 -11.58 -12.33 2.23
CA LEU A 251 -11.57 -13.46 1.30
C LEU A 251 -12.95 -14.10 1.17
N GLN A 252 -13.69 -14.23 2.27
CA GLN A 252 -15.06 -14.72 2.27
C GLN A 252 -15.97 -13.80 1.47
N TYR A 253 -15.83 -12.49 1.62
CA TYR A 253 -16.55 -11.49 0.83
C TYR A 253 -16.30 -11.69 -0.68
N TRP A 254 -15.02 -11.78 -1.10
CA TRP A 254 -14.69 -12.03 -2.51
C TRP A 254 -15.21 -13.38 -3.02
N THR A 255 -15.16 -14.42 -2.19
CA THR A 255 -15.68 -15.75 -2.52
C THR A 255 -17.20 -15.72 -2.68
N HIS A 256 -17.90 -14.99 -1.82
CA HIS A 256 -19.34 -14.77 -1.96
C HIS A 256 -19.67 -14.07 -3.28
N LEU A 257 -18.96 -13.00 -3.63
CA LEU A 257 -19.17 -12.29 -4.91
C LEU A 257 -18.88 -13.18 -6.12
N ARG A 258 -17.80 -13.98 -6.07
CA ARG A 258 -17.50 -14.97 -7.13
C ARG A 258 -18.68 -15.91 -7.37
N ARG A 259 -19.27 -16.45 -6.30
CA ARG A 259 -20.41 -17.37 -6.39
C ARG A 259 -21.70 -16.66 -6.83
N ARG A 260 -22.02 -15.52 -6.21
CA ARG A 260 -23.25 -14.75 -6.45
C ARG A 260 -23.39 -14.29 -7.90
N TYR A 261 -22.28 -13.86 -8.51
CA TYR A 261 -22.27 -13.36 -9.89
C TYR A 261 -21.64 -14.36 -10.88
N SER A 262 -21.44 -15.62 -10.46
CA SER A 262 -20.87 -16.70 -11.28
C SER A 262 -19.62 -16.28 -12.05
N LEU A 263 -18.69 -15.59 -11.36
CA LEU A 263 -17.50 -15.03 -12.01
C LEU A 263 -16.64 -16.15 -12.60
N ARG A 264 -16.27 -15.99 -13.88
CA ARG A 264 -15.48 -16.97 -14.63
C ARG A 264 -14.00 -16.85 -14.27
N ILE A 265 -13.62 -17.53 -13.20
CA ILE A 265 -12.24 -17.53 -12.68
C ILE A 265 -11.67 -18.96 -12.71
N LYS A 266 -10.52 -19.11 -13.36
CA LYS A 266 -9.74 -20.35 -13.42
C LYS A 266 -8.49 -20.22 -12.55
N GLU A 267 -8.53 -20.85 -11.38
CA GLU A 267 -7.39 -21.02 -10.47
C GLU A 267 -6.42 -22.11 -10.96
N GLY A 268 -5.19 -22.12 -10.46
CA GLY A 268 -4.13 -23.04 -10.90
C GLY A 268 -3.67 -22.83 -12.35
N CYS A 269 -3.91 -21.63 -12.90
CA CYS A 269 -3.59 -21.27 -14.27
C CYS A 269 -2.61 -20.09 -14.29
N LYS A 270 -1.32 -20.40 -14.46
CA LYS A 270 -0.25 -19.39 -14.49
C LYS A 270 -0.20 -18.76 -15.87
N PHE A 271 -0.19 -17.43 -15.92
CA PHE A 271 0.08 -16.68 -17.15
C PHE A 271 1.58 -16.64 -17.44
N GLU A 272 1.95 -16.93 -18.67
CA GLU A 272 3.35 -17.02 -19.11
C GLU A 272 3.71 -15.95 -20.14
N GLY A 273 2.72 -15.41 -20.85
CA GLY A 273 2.88 -14.29 -21.75
C GLY A 273 1.78 -14.23 -22.81
N PHE A 274 1.93 -13.34 -23.79
CA PHE A 274 1.08 -13.33 -24.98
C PHE A 274 1.88 -13.00 -26.24
N SER A 275 1.36 -13.45 -27.37
CA SER A 275 1.75 -12.99 -28.69
C SER A 275 0.57 -12.28 -29.35
N LYS A 276 0.80 -11.18 -30.06
CA LYS A 276 -0.24 -10.45 -30.78
C LYS A 276 -0.32 -10.92 -32.23
N TYR A 277 -1.51 -11.27 -32.70
CA TYR A 277 -1.80 -11.67 -34.08
C TYR A 277 -2.93 -10.80 -34.64
N GLY A 278 -2.57 -9.79 -35.43
CA GLY A 278 -3.53 -8.77 -35.88
C GLY A 278 -4.17 -8.02 -34.70
N GLU A 279 -5.50 -8.12 -34.57
CA GLU A 279 -6.27 -7.45 -33.52
C GLU A 279 -6.55 -8.35 -32.29
N ILE A 280 -6.02 -9.58 -32.25
CA ILE A 280 -6.19 -10.53 -31.14
C ILE A 280 -4.85 -10.90 -30.50
N PHE A 281 -4.93 -11.46 -29.30
CA PHE A 281 -3.82 -11.98 -28.52
C PHE A 281 -3.96 -13.49 -28.36
N GLN A 282 -2.88 -14.22 -28.61
CA GLN A 282 -2.72 -15.58 -28.12
C GLN A 282 -2.06 -15.50 -26.75
N VAL A 283 -2.84 -15.77 -25.71
CA VAL A 283 -2.41 -15.79 -24.31
C VAL A 283 -1.89 -17.18 -23.98
N LYS A 284 -0.64 -17.26 -23.52
CA LYS A 284 0.04 -18.49 -23.10
C LYS A 284 -0.12 -18.68 -21.60
N THR A 285 -0.50 -19.89 -21.21
CA THR A 285 -0.67 -20.28 -19.81
C THR A 285 -0.08 -21.66 -19.54
N SER A 286 0.10 -21.98 -18.26
CA SER A 286 0.53 -23.32 -17.81
C SER A 286 -0.44 -24.45 -18.18
N LEU A 287 -1.66 -24.13 -18.62
CA LEU A 287 -2.68 -25.10 -19.04
C LEU A 287 -2.92 -25.10 -20.55
N GLY A 288 -2.07 -24.41 -21.33
CA GLY A 288 -2.20 -24.28 -22.77
C GLY A 288 -2.42 -22.82 -23.21
N SER A 289 -2.73 -22.65 -24.50
CA SER A 289 -2.95 -21.33 -25.09
C SER A 289 -4.44 -21.07 -25.32
N LEU A 290 -4.83 -19.80 -25.19
CA LEU A 290 -6.19 -19.32 -25.44
C LEU A 290 -6.13 -17.98 -26.19
N THR A 291 -7.19 -17.60 -26.89
CA THR A 291 -7.23 -16.36 -27.66
C THR A 291 -8.14 -15.32 -27.03
N ALA A 292 -7.73 -14.05 -27.08
CA ALA A 292 -8.48 -12.93 -26.52
C ALA A 292 -8.38 -11.68 -27.38
N LYS A 293 -9.45 -10.88 -27.47
CA LYS A 293 -9.37 -9.56 -28.14
C LYS A 293 -8.61 -8.52 -27.31
N LYS A 294 -8.70 -8.59 -25.98
CA LYS A 294 -8.04 -7.68 -25.03
C LYS A 294 -7.48 -8.45 -23.83
N VAL A 295 -6.47 -7.89 -23.18
CA VAL A 295 -5.84 -8.47 -21.99
C VAL A 295 -5.70 -7.41 -20.88
N ILE A 296 -6.08 -7.75 -19.65
CA ILE A 296 -5.77 -6.95 -18.45
C ILE A 296 -4.75 -7.71 -17.60
N LEU A 297 -3.61 -7.09 -17.34
CA LEU A 297 -2.60 -7.56 -16.40
C LEU A 297 -2.90 -6.99 -15.01
N ALA A 298 -3.42 -7.82 -14.12
CA ALA A 298 -3.80 -7.49 -12.74
C ALA A 298 -3.02 -8.33 -11.71
N THR A 299 -1.74 -8.64 -12.00
CA THR A 299 -0.93 -9.59 -11.23
C THR A 299 -0.37 -9.03 -9.91
N GLY A 300 -0.46 -7.71 -9.69
CA GLY A 300 0.21 -7.03 -8.56
C GLY A 300 1.73 -7.17 -8.62
N VAL A 301 2.43 -6.86 -7.50
CA VAL A 301 3.89 -7.04 -7.41
C VAL A 301 4.34 -8.09 -6.38
N ARG A 302 3.42 -8.62 -5.57
CA ARG A 302 3.76 -9.56 -4.49
C ARG A 302 4.26 -10.92 -4.98
N GLY A 303 3.93 -11.33 -6.21
CA GLY A 303 4.47 -12.54 -6.83
C GLY A 303 5.98 -12.46 -7.13
N THR A 304 6.57 -11.27 -7.07
CA THR A 304 7.99 -11.01 -7.28
C THR A 304 8.61 -10.37 -6.03
N PRO A 305 8.80 -11.16 -4.95
CA PRO A 305 9.48 -10.66 -3.77
C PRO A 305 10.92 -10.27 -4.10
N ARG A 306 11.42 -9.23 -3.44
CA ARG A 306 12.83 -8.83 -3.55
C ARG A 306 13.70 -9.92 -2.94
N ARG A 307 14.57 -10.49 -3.78
CA ARG A 307 15.58 -11.47 -3.41
C ARG A 307 16.75 -10.77 -2.74
N LEU A 308 17.35 -11.42 -1.76
CA LEU A 308 18.62 -11.03 -1.14
C LEU A 308 19.81 -11.34 -2.06
N ASN A 309 19.66 -12.31 -2.97
CA ASN A 309 20.70 -12.79 -3.89
C ASN A 309 21.95 -13.27 -3.14
N VAL A 310 21.73 -14.06 -2.10
CA VAL A 310 22.80 -14.64 -1.27
C VAL A 310 22.87 -16.17 -1.44
N PRO A 311 24.05 -16.78 -1.28
CA PRO A 311 24.17 -18.24 -1.29
C PRO A 311 23.21 -18.90 -0.30
N GLY A 312 22.51 -19.94 -0.74
CA GLY A 312 21.56 -20.71 0.07
C GLY A 312 20.15 -20.12 0.22
N GLU A 313 19.84 -19.00 -0.45
CA GLU A 313 18.49 -18.42 -0.46
C GLU A 313 17.41 -19.35 -1.05
N ASN A 314 17.79 -20.35 -1.83
CA ASN A 314 16.88 -21.35 -2.41
C ASN A 314 16.62 -22.55 -1.49
N LEU A 315 17.18 -22.59 -0.29
CA LEU A 315 16.97 -23.70 0.63
C LEU A 315 15.48 -23.77 1.06
N PRO A 316 14.91 -24.98 1.27
CA PRO A 316 13.50 -25.15 1.64
C PRO A 316 13.07 -24.44 2.94
N LYS A 317 14.03 -24.11 3.81
CA LYS A 317 13.80 -23.37 5.07
C LYS A 317 13.55 -21.87 4.86
N VAL A 318 13.73 -21.36 3.64
CA VAL A 318 13.59 -19.94 3.30
C VAL A 318 12.22 -19.70 2.67
N THR A 319 11.47 -18.76 3.25
CA THR A 319 10.15 -18.34 2.72
C THR A 319 10.05 -16.83 2.67
N TYR A 320 9.17 -16.33 1.80
CA TYR A 320 8.89 -14.89 1.61
C TYR A 320 7.53 -14.48 2.16
N ASN A 321 6.73 -15.46 2.58
CA ASN A 321 5.38 -15.25 3.12
C ASN A 321 5.25 -16.04 4.42
N LEU A 322 4.49 -15.48 5.36
CA LEU A 322 4.05 -16.16 6.58
C LEU A 322 2.54 -16.34 6.48
N LEU A 323 2.07 -17.58 6.33
CA LEU A 323 0.63 -17.88 6.25
C LEU A 323 0.08 -18.27 7.63
N GLU A 324 0.68 -19.29 8.24
CA GLU A 324 0.23 -19.90 9.50
C GLU A 324 1.37 -19.87 10.54
N PRO A 325 1.46 -18.82 11.37
CA PRO A 325 2.48 -18.73 12.43
C PRO A 325 2.49 -19.95 13.36
N GLU A 326 1.35 -20.57 13.59
CA GLU A 326 1.16 -21.72 14.48
C GLU A 326 1.89 -22.99 14.05
N GLN A 327 2.29 -23.08 12.78
CA GLN A 327 3.09 -24.20 12.26
C GLN A 327 4.52 -24.17 12.81
N TYR A 328 4.98 -23.03 13.31
CA TYR A 328 6.33 -22.85 13.82
C TYR A 328 6.30 -22.81 15.35
N GLN A 329 6.79 -23.87 15.99
CA GLN A 329 6.83 -23.98 17.44
C GLN A 329 8.19 -24.49 17.92
N LYS A 330 8.69 -23.88 19.00
CA LYS A 330 10.00 -24.20 19.59
C LYS A 330 11.16 -24.12 18.58
N GLN A 331 11.07 -23.19 17.63
CA GLN A 331 12.07 -23.01 16.56
C GLN A 331 12.97 -21.80 16.79
N ASP A 332 14.18 -21.86 16.24
CA ASP A 332 15.01 -20.68 15.99
C ASP A 332 14.63 -20.08 14.64
N ILE A 333 14.19 -18.83 14.62
CA ILE A 333 13.66 -18.20 13.40
C ILE A 333 14.37 -16.88 13.13
N ALA A 334 14.90 -16.74 11.93
CA ALA A 334 15.41 -15.48 11.43
C ALA A 334 14.34 -14.79 10.58
N VAL A 335 14.01 -13.54 10.90
CA VAL A 335 13.13 -12.68 10.12
C VAL A 335 13.98 -11.53 9.57
N ILE A 336 13.96 -11.32 8.26
CA ILE A 336 14.82 -10.35 7.58
C ILE A 336 13.95 -9.23 7.00
N GLY A 337 14.16 -8.01 7.47
CA GLY A 337 13.43 -6.82 7.02
C GLY A 337 13.08 -5.86 8.15
N GLY A 338 12.81 -4.60 7.81
CA GLY A 338 12.51 -3.53 8.78
C GLY A 338 11.25 -2.72 8.44
N GLY A 339 10.35 -3.29 7.63
CA GLY A 339 9.04 -2.69 7.32
C GLY A 339 7.90 -3.44 8.01
N ASN A 340 6.68 -2.92 7.93
CA ASN A 340 5.49 -3.48 8.60
C ASN A 340 5.37 -5.00 8.49
N ALA A 341 5.49 -5.58 7.28
CA ALA A 341 5.37 -7.03 7.08
C ALA A 341 6.39 -7.85 7.88
N ALA A 342 7.62 -7.35 8.03
CA ALA A 342 8.66 -8.03 8.80
C ALA A 342 8.37 -7.98 10.30
N LEU A 343 7.98 -6.80 10.82
CA LEU A 343 7.69 -6.61 12.23
C LEU A 343 6.43 -7.38 12.64
N GLU A 344 5.36 -7.32 11.85
CA GLU A 344 4.14 -8.11 12.09
C GLU A 344 4.42 -9.61 12.10
N ALA A 345 5.24 -10.10 11.17
CA ALA A 345 5.62 -11.51 11.14
C ALA A 345 6.46 -11.89 12.37
N ALA A 346 7.42 -11.06 12.77
CA ALA A 346 8.21 -11.28 13.96
C ALA A 346 7.35 -11.35 15.22
N VAL A 347 6.40 -10.42 15.39
CA VAL A 347 5.42 -10.40 16.50
C VAL A 347 4.58 -11.68 16.52
N GLN A 348 4.06 -12.11 15.37
CA GLN A 348 3.24 -13.32 15.29
C GLN A 348 4.03 -14.59 15.59
N LEU A 349 5.26 -14.70 15.10
CA LEU A 349 6.13 -15.84 15.36
C LEU A 349 6.66 -15.87 16.79
N ALA A 350 6.78 -14.71 17.44
CA ALA A 350 7.26 -14.58 18.82
C ALA A 350 6.18 -14.75 19.88
N GLN A 351 4.92 -15.05 19.50
CA GLN A 351 3.85 -15.25 20.47
C GLN A 351 4.26 -16.29 21.54
N PRO A 352 4.06 -16.00 22.85
CA PRO A 352 4.59 -16.84 23.94
C PRO A 352 4.21 -18.33 23.84
N ARG A 353 2.98 -18.62 23.40
CA ARG A 353 2.48 -19.98 23.20
C ARG A 353 3.28 -20.81 22.19
N LEU A 354 3.93 -20.17 21.22
CA LEU A 354 4.72 -20.83 20.19
C LEU A 354 6.13 -21.20 20.69
N ARG A 355 6.62 -20.51 21.73
CA ARG A 355 7.95 -20.75 22.33
C ARG A 355 9.10 -20.67 21.32
N ASN A 356 8.98 -19.84 20.29
CA ASN A 356 10.04 -19.62 19.31
C ASN A 356 11.07 -18.62 19.84
N ARG A 357 12.30 -18.71 19.32
CA ARG A 357 13.34 -17.67 19.46
C ARG A 357 13.44 -16.92 18.14
N VAL A 358 13.05 -15.65 18.13
CA VAL A 358 12.96 -14.86 16.89
C VAL A 358 14.09 -13.84 16.84
N SER A 359 14.89 -13.86 15.78
CA SER A 359 15.88 -12.84 15.47
C SER A 359 15.40 -11.98 14.31
N LEU A 360 15.21 -10.68 14.55
CA LEU A 360 14.79 -9.70 13.55
C LEU A 360 16.02 -8.94 13.03
N ILE A 361 16.42 -9.23 11.79
CA ILE A 361 17.63 -8.70 11.16
C ILE A 361 17.25 -7.51 10.28
N VAL A 362 17.80 -6.33 10.62
CA VAL A 362 17.46 -5.06 9.99
C VAL A 362 18.72 -4.40 9.46
N ARG A 363 18.70 -4.04 8.17
CA ARG A 363 19.87 -3.41 7.50
C ARG A 363 20.18 -2.00 7.99
N SER A 364 19.16 -1.28 8.44
CA SER A 364 19.24 0.12 8.85
C SER A 364 19.54 0.20 10.34
N ARG A 365 19.99 1.38 10.80
CA ARG A 365 20.19 1.67 12.23
C ARG A 365 18.90 1.73 13.06
N GLN A 366 17.76 1.86 12.40
CA GLN A 366 16.43 1.95 13.01
C GLN A 366 15.34 1.49 12.04
N PHE A 367 14.09 1.42 12.50
CA PHE A 367 12.93 1.10 11.68
C PHE A 367 12.47 2.30 10.84
N ASN A 368 12.86 2.31 9.56
CA ASN A 368 12.58 3.44 8.67
C ASN A 368 11.25 3.31 7.89
N ARG A 369 10.55 2.18 7.98
CA ARG A 369 9.41 1.87 7.08
C ARG A 369 8.29 1.11 7.80
N ALA A 370 8.25 1.18 9.12
CA ALA A 370 7.25 0.52 9.94
C ALA A 370 6.49 1.56 10.77
N ASN A 371 5.18 1.38 10.91
CA ASN A 371 4.35 2.28 11.70
C ASN A 371 4.68 2.14 13.19
N GLN A 372 4.30 3.15 13.95
CA GLN A 372 4.66 3.22 15.37
C GLN A 372 4.10 2.04 16.15
N GLU A 373 2.86 1.63 15.89
CA GLU A 373 2.22 0.48 16.52
C GLU A 373 3.05 -0.82 16.37
N ASN A 374 3.54 -1.12 15.17
CA ASN A 374 4.36 -2.30 14.93
C ASN A 374 5.73 -2.20 15.61
N ILE A 375 6.32 -1.01 15.65
CA ILE A 375 7.58 -0.75 16.35
C ILE A 375 7.39 -1.00 17.85
N ASP A 376 6.33 -0.45 18.45
CA ASP A 376 6.02 -0.60 19.87
C ASP A 376 5.80 -2.08 20.24
N ASN A 377 5.06 -2.81 19.41
CA ASN A 377 4.83 -4.25 19.60
C ASN A 377 6.13 -5.06 19.59
N VAL A 378 7.04 -4.78 18.64
CA VAL A 378 8.36 -5.46 18.61
C VAL A 378 9.20 -5.07 19.82
N ASN A 379 9.23 -3.79 20.20
CA ASN A 379 10.00 -3.32 21.34
C ASN A 379 9.52 -3.96 22.65
N ALA A 380 8.20 -4.07 22.85
CA ALA A 380 7.63 -4.75 24.02
C ALA A 380 8.10 -6.21 24.11
N LEU A 381 8.07 -6.95 22.99
CA LEU A 381 8.53 -8.34 22.95
C LEU A 381 10.06 -8.46 23.10
N ALA A 382 10.82 -7.47 22.62
CA ALA A 382 12.26 -7.42 22.78
C ALA A 382 12.66 -7.18 24.24
N LEU A 383 11.95 -6.32 24.97
CA LEU A 383 12.16 -6.11 26.41
C LEU A 383 11.93 -7.40 27.22
N HIS A 384 11.03 -8.27 26.76
CA HIS A 384 10.78 -9.58 27.35
C HIS A 384 11.68 -10.71 26.80
N GLY A 385 12.68 -10.38 25.97
CA GLY A 385 13.62 -11.35 25.41
C GLY A 385 13.03 -12.33 24.38
N GLN A 386 11.83 -12.04 23.85
CA GLN A 386 11.14 -12.90 22.88
C GLN A 386 11.56 -12.60 21.44
N ILE A 387 11.95 -11.36 21.15
CA ILE A 387 12.52 -10.94 19.87
C ILE A 387 13.90 -10.33 20.10
N TRP A 388 14.90 -10.82 19.37
CA TRP A 388 16.22 -10.19 19.30
C TRP A 388 16.31 -9.32 18.05
N VAL A 389 16.31 -7.99 18.21
CA VAL A 389 16.45 -7.07 17.08
C VAL A 389 17.94 -6.79 16.86
N ILE A 390 18.39 -6.98 15.62
CA ILE A 390 19.78 -6.78 15.22
C ILE A 390 19.81 -5.77 14.07
N PHE A 391 20.10 -4.52 14.41
CA PHE A 391 20.25 -3.42 13.46
C PHE A 391 21.59 -3.49 12.73
N GLU A 392 21.72 -2.67 11.68
CA GLU A 392 22.96 -2.53 10.89
C GLU A 392 23.52 -3.89 10.42
N SER A 393 22.60 -4.78 10.05
CA SER A 393 22.91 -6.19 9.80
C SER A 393 22.37 -6.67 8.47
N GLN A 394 23.17 -7.47 7.76
CA GLN A 394 22.79 -8.04 6.46
C GLN A 394 23.20 -9.51 6.38
N VAL A 395 22.28 -10.37 5.95
CA VAL A 395 22.60 -11.78 5.70
C VAL A 395 23.57 -11.89 4.52
N LYS A 396 24.62 -12.68 4.67
CA LYS A 396 25.65 -12.96 3.66
C LYS A 396 25.49 -14.32 3.01
N SER A 397 25.10 -15.34 3.79
CA SER A 397 24.80 -16.67 3.29
C SER A 397 23.82 -17.38 4.22
N ILE A 398 23.07 -18.33 3.67
CA ILE A 398 22.12 -19.18 4.37
C ILE A 398 22.59 -20.62 4.24
N HIS A 399 22.71 -21.32 5.35
CA HIS A 399 23.07 -22.73 5.42
C HIS A 399 21.93 -23.55 6.04
N GLN A 400 22.06 -24.87 6.02
CA GLN A 400 20.99 -25.79 6.44
C GLN A 400 20.53 -25.54 7.88
N SER A 401 21.46 -25.26 8.80
CA SER A 401 21.19 -25.09 10.24
C SER A 401 21.49 -23.69 10.80
N HIS A 402 22.03 -22.79 9.98
CA HIS A 402 22.44 -21.46 10.43
C HIS A 402 22.47 -20.45 9.27
N ILE A 403 22.57 -19.18 9.61
CA ILE A 403 22.86 -18.08 8.69
C ILE A 403 24.17 -17.39 9.09
N ILE A 404 24.84 -16.79 8.11
CA ILE A 404 25.94 -15.87 8.34
C ILE A 404 25.41 -14.46 8.13
N VAL A 405 25.54 -13.61 9.15
CA VAL A 405 25.10 -12.21 9.14
C VAL A 405 26.33 -11.33 9.26
N ASN A 406 26.46 -10.33 8.41
CA ASN A 406 27.44 -9.28 8.61
C ASN A 406 26.86 -8.23 9.56
N HIS A 407 27.49 -8.04 10.72
CA HIS A 407 27.09 -7.06 11.74
C HIS A 407 28.33 -6.26 12.16
N GLY A 408 28.26 -4.92 12.08
CA GLY A 408 29.40 -4.06 12.43
C GLY A 408 30.67 -4.32 11.60
N GLY A 409 30.53 -4.84 10.38
CA GLY A 409 31.65 -5.20 9.50
C GLY A 409 32.22 -6.61 9.72
N SER A 410 31.74 -7.34 10.73
CA SER A 410 32.20 -8.69 11.06
C SER A 410 31.12 -9.75 10.78
N PRO A 411 31.47 -10.90 10.19
CA PRO A 411 30.53 -12.00 10.02
C PRO A 411 30.27 -12.71 11.35
N ILE A 412 29.00 -12.80 11.74
CA ILE A 412 28.52 -13.57 12.88
C ILE A 412 27.70 -14.78 12.38
N LYS A 413 27.88 -15.92 13.03
CA LYS A 413 27.09 -17.13 12.77
C LYS A 413 25.89 -17.16 13.72
N MET A 414 24.70 -17.35 13.17
CA MET A 414 23.46 -17.47 13.96
C MET A 414 22.71 -18.74 13.59
N ASN A 415 22.44 -19.60 14.56
CA ASN A 415 21.65 -20.82 14.34
C ASN A 415 20.20 -20.46 14.04
N ASN A 416 19.59 -21.19 13.11
CA ASN A 416 18.18 -21.02 12.78
C ASN A 416 17.61 -22.27 12.10
N SER A 417 16.35 -22.57 12.38
CA SER A 417 15.55 -23.58 11.69
C SER A 417 14.89 -23.02 10.44
N PHE A 418 14.43 -21.76 10.47
CA PHE A 418 13.69 -21.12 9.38
C PHE A 418 14.18 -19.70 9.10
N VAL A 419 14.00 -19.23 7.87
CA VAL A 419 14.29 -17.86 7.44
C VAL A 419 13.05 -17.28 6.74
N PHE A 420 12.57 -16.14 7.23
CA PHE A 420 11.52 -15.36 6.57
C PHE A 420 12.11 -14.08 5.98
N ILE A 421 11.94 -13.87 4.68
CA ILE A 421 12.49 -12.71 3.97
C ILE A 421 11.36 -11.73 3.61
N PHE A 422 11.35 -10.57 4.25
CA PHE A 422 10.42 -9.48 4.00
C PHE A 422 11.16 -8.22 3.52
N ALA A 423 11.93 -8.36 2.44
CA ALA A 423 12.74 -7.29 1.85
C ALA A 423 11.95 -6.33 0.91
N GLY A 424 10.65 -6.54 0.77
CA GLY A 424 9.77 -5.83 -0.15
C GLY A 424 9.52 -6.60 -1.45
N SER A 425 8.89 -5.95 -2.42
CA SER A 425 8.58 -6.50 -3.74
C SER A 425 9.02 -5.51 -4.80
N GLU A 426 9.30 -6.01 -6.01
CA GLU A 426 9.67 -5.18 -7.16
C GLU A 426 8.69 -5.38 -8.29
N VAL A 427 8.43 -4.30 -9.03
CA VAL A 427 7.69 -4.38 -10.29
C VAL A 427 8.46 -5.30 -11.23
N PRO A 428 7.82 -6.30 -11.86
CA PRO A 428 8.51 -7.29 -12.69
C PRO A 428 8.88 -6.70 -14.06
N LYS A 429 9.89 -5.82 -14.08
CA LYS A 429 10.27 -5.01 -15.25
C LYS A 429 10.62 -5.86 -16.47
N GLU A 430 11.46 -6.87 -16.27
CA GLU A 430 11.91 -7.76 -17.35
C GLU A 430 10.74 -8.52 -17.96
N PHE A 431 9.81 -8.99 -17.12
CA PHE A 431 8.59 -9.65 -17.56
C PHE A 431 7.67 -8.70 -18.33
N LEU A 432 7.44 -7.48 -17.84
CA LEU A 432 6.63 -6.49 -18.58
C LEU A 432 7.29 -6.10 -19.90
N ALA A 433 8.61 -5.95 -19.92
CA ALA A 433 9.38 -5.66 -21.12
C ALA A 433 9.28 -6.78 -22.16
N SER A 434 9.30 -8.06 -21.73
CA SER A 434 9.12 -9.20 -22.64
C SER A 434 7.73 -9.25 -23.28
N LEU A 435 6.73 -8.62 -22.66
CA LEU A 435 5.39 -8.41 -23.22
C LEU A 435 5.29 -7.16 -24.12
N GLY A 436 6.39 -6.44 -24.33
CA GLY A 436 6.45 -5.20 -25.11
C GLY A 436 5.94 -3.96 -24.35
N VAL A 437 5.67 -4.07 -23.05
CA VAL A 437 5.25 -2.93 -22.23
C VAL A 437 6.47 -2.07 -21.90
N LYS A 438 6.40 -0.78 -22.28
CA LYS A 438 7.42 0.22 -21.97
C LYS A 438 7.31 0.63 -20.51
N MET A 439 8.46 0.78 -19.86
CA MET A 439 8.57 1.32 -18.51
C MET A 439 9.01 2.79 -18.59
N ASP A 440 8.39 3.64 -17.78
CA ASP A 440 8.81 5.02 -17.55
C ASP A 440 9.34 5.15 -16.12
N LYS A 441 10.41 5.93 -15.94
CA LYS A 441 10.89 6.31 -14.62
C LYS A 441 10.34 7.70 -14.27
N LYS A 442 9.57 7.77 -13.19
CA LYS A 442 8.84 8.96 -12.73
C LYS A 442 9.59 9.67 -11.60
N PHE A 443 9.82 10.97 -11.72
CA PHE A 443 10.52 11.86 -10.77
C PHE A 443 9.61 13.01 -10.30
N GLY A 444 8.56 12.67 -9.54
CA GLY A 444 7.63 13.65 -8.97
C GLY A 444 6.50 14.06 -9.92
N GLU A 445 6.23 13.31 -10.99
CA GLU A 445 5.07 13.60 -11.83
C GLU A 445 3.77 13.31 -11.09
N ARG A 446 2.79 14.21 -11.29
CA ARG A 446 1.46 14.11 -10.69
C ARG A 446 0.71 12.88 -11.18
N LEU A 447 0.01 12.24 -10.25
CA LEU A 447 -1.05 11.30 -10.53
C LEU A 447 -2.14 12.05 -11.32
N ARG A 448 -2.38 11.61 -12.56
CA ARG A 448 -3.43 12.20 -13.39
C ARG A 448 -4.80 11.95 -12.74
N LYS A 449 -5.54 13.01 -12.48
CA LYS A 449 -6.94 12.95 -12.01
C LYS A 449 -7.79 12.44 -13.17
N THR A 450 -8.37 11.25 -13.00
CA THR A 450 -9.33 10.63 -13.93
C THR A 450 -10.74 11.08 -13.63
#